data_AF-A0A7S1UZD9-F1
#
_entry.id   AF-A0A7S1UZD9-F1
#
_cell.length_a   1.000
_cell.length_b   1.000
_cell.length_c   1.000
_cell.angle_alpha   90.00
_cell.angle_beta   90.00
_cell.angle_gamma   90.00
#
_symmetry.space_group_name_H-M   'P 1'
#
loop_
_entity.id
_entity.type
_entity.pdbx_description
1 polymer ?
#
loop_
_entity_poly.entity_id
_entity_poly.type
_entity_poly.pdbx_seq_one_letter_code
_entity_poly.pdbx_strand_id
1 'polypeptide(L)'
;MRLSTVFLSFCILAVETSEGFVSHPSMVGIKTPHSLEKSLIATKDGVPTHYPKAFMNNADSTARRFSASSDLKESESTDWSVNPYFGGLAAAIMAYAFVFSPGQFFSDEENQLLQAFLTNPTSPEGVAPLFSVVFNELGVVPMIMAALIFPQGSEKGLPAGPFAAASFFTGYFGLAPYLTFRAEPMESKTMSELAFIPRLLENKFVDWGILGLAVSIPVTFGLFSSGDVSSLLNDYAEMASNSKLVSVSTADLLTLTVAASILIRRDYKLRVDEGRDDTEKTATLIAIATALFPVFGAGLYCALRPPLPEE
;
A
#
# COMPACT_ATOMS: atom_id res chain seq x y z
N MET A 1 -24.41 17.47 -3.12
CA MET A 1 -23.07 17.33 -3.74
C MET A 1 -22.87 15.85 -3.98
N ARG A 2 -22.80 15.38 -5.23
CA ARG A 2 -22.85 13.94 -5.54
C ARG A 2 -21.51 13.29 -5.17
N LEU A 3 -21.54 12.31 -4.28
CA LEU A 3 -20.40 11.54 -3.77
C LEU A 3 -19.58 10.90 -4.93
N SER A 4 -20.24 10.67 -6.08
CA SER A 4 -19.63 10.20 -7.34
C SER A 4 -18.55 11.14 -7.89
N THR A 5 -18.66 12.45 -7.68
CA THR A 5 -17.64 13.42 -8.13
C THR A 5 -16.39 13.34 -7.27
N VAL A 6 -16.52 12.99 -5.98
CA VAL A 6 -15.39 12.86 -5.06
C VAL A 6 -14.58 11.60 -5.40
N PHE A 7 -15.26 10.48 -5.66
CA PHE A 7 -14.61 9.21 -6.01
C PHE A 7 -13.83 9.29 -7.33
N LEU A 8 -14.45 9.84 -8.39
CA LEU A 8 -13.80 9.98 -9.68
C LEU A 8 -12.67 11.03 -9.64
N SER A 9 -12.87 12.13 -8.91
CA SER A 9 -11.86 13.18 -8.79
C SER A 9 -10.65 12.75 -7.95
N PHE A 10 -10.82 11.85 -6.97
CA PHE A 10 -9.71 11.32 -6.18
C PHE A 10 -8.91 10.26 -6.97
N CYS A 11 -9.59 9.41 -7.76
CA CYS A 11 -8.91 8.46 -8.66
C CYS A 11 -8.07 9.18 -9.74
N ILE A 12 -8.58 10.28 -10.30
CA ILE A 12 -7.84 11.11 -11.26
C ILE A 12 -6.63 11.78 -10.59
N LEU A 13 -6.77 12.30 -9.37
CA LEU A 13 -5.65 12.90 -8.63
C LEU A 13 -4.53 11.90 -8.29
N ALA A 14 -4.90 10.66 -7.98
CA ALA A 14 -3.94 9.59 -7.68
C ALA A 14 -3.15 9.13 -8.92
N VAL A 15 -3.75 9.19 -10.11
CA VAL A 15 -3.07 8.90 -11.39
C VAL A 15 -2.16 10.06 -11.80
N GLU A 16 -2.61 11.30 -11.71
CA GLU A 16 -1.87 12.50 -12.14
C GLU A 16 -0.64 12.79 -11.27
N THR A 17 -0.65 12.38 -9.99
CA THR A 17 0.51 12.49 -9.10
C THR A 17 1.58 11.43 -9.32
N SER A 18 1.26 10.32 -10.01
CA SER A 18 2.24 9.26 -10.33
C SER A 18 3.17 9.63 -11.49
N GLU A 19 2.77 10.57 -12.35
CA GLU A 19 3.61 11.04 -13.48
C GLU A 19 4.64 12.12 -13.07
N GLY A 20 4.52 12.71 -11.87
CA GLY A 20 5.41 13.75 -11.38
C GLY A 20 6.73 13.28 -10.76
N PHE A 21 6.99 11.97 -10.67
CA PHE A 21 8.11 11.41 -9.91
C PHE A 21 9.42 11.23 -10.71
N VAL A 22 9.57 11.84 -11.89
CA VAL A 22 10.80 11.74 -12.69
C VAL A 22 11.36 13.14 -13.06
N SER A 23 12.20 13.70 -12.17
CA SER A 23 13.32 14.64 -12.41
C SER A 23 13.74 15.23 -11.04
N HIS A 24 14.97 15.23 -10.54
CA HIS A 24 16.30 15.56 -11.08
C HIS A 24 17.42 15.02 -10.16
N PRO A 25 18.63 14.72 -10.64
CA PRO A 25 19.85 14.85 -9.85
C PRO A 25 20.53 16.19 -10.16
N SER A 26 20.73 17.02 -9.14
CA SER A 26 21.49 18.27 -9.23
C SER A 26 22.99 17.99 -9.21
N MET A 27 23.68 18.35 -10.31
CA MET A 27 25.14 18.33 -10.41
C MET A 27 25.76 19.43 -9.54
N VAL A 28 26.53 19.03 -8.54
CA VAL A 28 27.40 19.93 -7.78
C VAL A 28 28.74 20.05 -8.51
N GLY A 29 29.03 21.27 -8.97
CA GLY A 29 30.25 21.62 -9.70
C GLY A 29 31.53 21.45 -8.88
N ILE A 30 32.48 20.70 -9.43
CA ILE A 30 33.84 20.55 -8.92
C ILE A 30 34.65 21.79 -9.33
N LYS A 31 35.03 22.63 -8.37
CA LYS A 31 36.11 23.62 -8.52
C LYS A 31 37.45 22.96 -8.22
N THR A 32 38.31 22.84 -9.21
CA THR A 32 39.73 22.49 -9.06
C THR A 32 40.54 23.71 -8.60
N PRO A 33 41.40 23.61 -7.57
CA PRO A 33 42.46 24.58 -7.38
C PRO A 33 43.70 24.19 -8.20
N HIS A 34 43.99 25.07 -9.16
CA HIS A 34 45.29 25.28 -9.78
C HIS A 34 46.28 25.81 -8.72
N SER A 35 47.57 25.52 -8.91
CA SER A 35 48.75 26.07 -8.18
C SER A 35 49.33 25.14 -7.12
N LEU A 36 50.49 24.55 -7.44
CA LEU A 36 51.66 24.61 -6.56
C LEU A 36 52.91 24.44 -7.42
N GLU A 37 53.50 25.58 -7.76
CA GLU A 37 54.80 25.73 -8.38
C GLU A 37 55.90 25.46 -7.33
N LYS A 38 56.94 24.72 -7.74
CA LYS A 38 58.32 24.70 -7.22
C LYS A 38 58.53 24.47 -5.69
N SER A 39 58.94 23.25 -5.36
CA SER A 39 59.94 23.03 -4.31
C SER A 39 61.02 22.07 -4.81
N LEU A 40 62.21 22.61 -5.04
CA LEU A 40 63.44 21.87 -5.36
C LEU A 40 63.74 20.84 -4.26
N ILE A 41 63.79 19.56 -4.63
CA ILE A 41 64.30 18.49 -3.78
C ILE A 41 65.82 18.43 -4.00
N ALA A 42 66.60 18.78 -2.98
CA ALA A 42 68.03 18.55 -2.96
C ALA A 42 68.28 17.03 -2.82
N THR A 43 68.79 16.41 -3.88
CA THR A 43 69.19 15.01 -3.91
C THR A 43 70.63 14.85 -3.47
N LYS A 44 70.85 14.07 -2.40
CA LYS A 44 72.12 13.39 -2.15
C LYS A 44 71.81 11.90 -2.01
N ASP A 45 72.44 11.09 -2.86
CA ASP A 45 72.45 9.61 -2.82
C ASP A 45 71.13 8.86 -3.10
N GLY A 46 70.22 9.45 -3.89
CA GLY A 46 69.20 8.69 -4.62
C GLY A 46 68.07 8.03 -3.80
N VAL A 47 68.01 8.26 -2.48
CA VAL A 47 66.90 7.79 -1.63
C VAL A 47 66.30 8.97 -0.86
N PRO A 48 65.01 9.32 -1.06
CA PRO A 48 64.37 10.39 -0.29
C PRO A 48 64.18 9.94 1.17
N THR A 49 64.84 10.61 2.11
CA THR A 49 64.75 10.32 3.56
C THR A 49 63.64 11.10 4.27
N HIS A 50 62.88 11.93 3.55
CA HIS A 50 61.73 12.63 4.12
C HIS A 50 60.60 12.77 3.10
N TYR A 51 59.53 12.02 3.32
CA TYR A 51 58.25 12.29 2.69
C TYR A 51 57.64 13.51 3.40
N PRO A 52 57.28 14.59 2.69
CA PRO A 52 56.56 15.69 3.31
C PRO A 52 55.22 15.17 3.83
N LYS A 53 54.86 15.51 5.08
CA LYS A 53 53.59 15.10 5.74
C LYS A 53 52.34 15.38 4.89
N ALA A 54 52.40 16.36 3.98
CA ALA A 54 51.35 16.67 3.03
C ALA A 54 51.04 15.51 2.06
N PHE A 55 52.03 14.68 1.70
CA PHE A 55 51.85 13.53 0.81
C PHE A 55 51.16 12.35 1.52
N MET A 56 51.49 12.12 2.80
CA MET A 56 50.83 11.09 3.62
C MET A 56 49.36 11.44 3.89
N ASN A 57 49.05 12.71 4.19
CA ASN A 57 47.66 13.15 4.38
C ASN A 57 46.82 12.97 3.11
N ASN A 58 47.43 13.08 1.92
CA ASN A 58 46.72 12.91 0.66
C ASN A 58 46.57 11.43 0.27
N ALA A 59 47.54 10.58 0.63
CA ALA A 59 47.42 9.13 0.47
C ALA A 59 46.33 8.56 1.39
N ASP A 60 46.28 9.00 2.66
CA ASP A 60 45.23 8.62 3.60
C ASP A 60 43.84 9.14 3.18
N SER A 61 43.77 10.37 2.65
CA SER A 61 42.50 10.90 2.15
C SER A 61 42.02 10.14 0.89
N THR A 62 42.94 9.71 0.03
CA THR A 62 42.63 8.93 -1.17
C THR A 62 42.27 7.49 -0.82
N ALA A 63 42.96 6.87 0.14
CA ALA A 63 42.62 5.55 0.67
C ALA A 63 41.26 5.55 1.38
N ARG A 64 40.94 6.59 2.17
CA ARG A 64 39.60 6.78 2.74
C ARG A 64 38.53 7.02 1.68
N ARG A 65 38.84 7.74 0.60
CA ARG A 65 37.92 7.92 -0.54
C ARG A 65 37.72 6.62 -1.33
N PHE A 66 38.75 5.78 -1.44
CA PHE A 66 38.65 4.48 -2.08
C PHE A 66 37.87 3.48 -1.22
N SER A 67 38.09 3.50 0.11
CA SER A 67 37.30 2.74 1.09
C SER A 67 35.85 3.22 1.10
N ALA A 68 35.60 4.53 1.16
CA ALA A 68 34.25 5.07 1.07
C ALA A 68 33.59 4.79 -0.29
N SER A 69 34.38 4.72 -1.38
CA SER A 69 33.88 4.33 -2.71
C SER A 69 33.62 2.82 -2.83
N SER A 70 34.32 1.97 -2.05
CA SER A 70 34.04 0.54 -1.99
C SER A 70 32.86 0.24 -1.07
N ASP A 71 32.69 1.01 0.01
CA ASP A 71 31.54 0.93 0.92
C ASP A 71 30.25 1.46 0.24
N LEU A 72 30.35 2.46 -0.63
CA LEU A 72 29.25 2.91 -1.50
C LEU A 72 28.94 1.95 -2.66
N LYS A 73 29.67 0.84 -2.78
CA LYS A 73 29.43 -0.23 -3.76
C LYS A 73 29.00 -1.55 -3.11
N GLU A 74 28.80 -1.57 -1.80
CA GLU A 74 28.18 -2.69 -1.10
C GLU A 74 26.67 -2.66 -1.37
N SER A 75 26.32 -3.24 -2.53
CA SER A 75 24.99 -3.56 -3.06
C SER A 75 23.83 -2.69 -2.55
N GLU A 76 23.31 -1.86 -3.46
CA GLU A 76 21.88 -1.59 -3.56
C GLU A 76 21.16 -2.93 -3.84
N SER A 77 21.16 -3.85 -2.87
CA SER A 77 20.42 -5.09 -2.93
C SER A 77 18.96 -4.69 -2.81
N THR A 78 18.23 -4.82 -3.91
CA THR A 78 16.77 -4.81 -3.92
C THR A 78 16.35 -6.05 -3.14
N ASP A 79 16.29 -5.92 -1.83
CA ASP A 79 15.98 -7.03 -0.93
C ASP A 79 14.46 -7.27 -1.04
N TRP A 80 14.08 -8.27 -1.82
CA TRP A 80 12.69 -8.70 -1.93
C TRP A 80 12.50 -9.88 -0.99
N SER A 81 11.46 -9.85 -0.18
CA SER A 81 11.08 -10.99 0.67
C SER A 81 9.79 -11.60 0.16
N VAL A 82 9.59 -12.89 0.44
CA VAL A 82 8.37 -13.60 0.08
C VAL A 82 7.50 -13.73 1.32
N ASN A 83 6.32 -13.13 1.31
CA ASN A 83 5.34 -13.30 2.38
C ASN A 83 4.37 -14.44 2.02
N PRO A 84 4.49 -15.63 2.66
CA PRO A 84 3.67 -16.78 2.30
C PRO A 84 2.20 -16.61 2.64
N TYR A 85 1.84 -15.74 3.59
CA TYR A 85 0.43 -15.49 3.93
C TYR A 85 -0.28 -14.78 2.78
N PHE A 86 0.32 -13.70 2.26
CA PHE A 86 -0.25 -12.96 1.13
C PHE A 86 -0.15 -13.74 -0.19
N GLY A 87 0.93 -14.50 -0.39
CA GLY A 87 1.03 -15.43 -1.52
C GLY A 87 -0.02 -16.55 -1.47
N GLY A 88 -0.32 -17.06 -0.28
CA GLY A 88 -1.39 -18.03 -0.05
C GLY A 88 -2.78 -17.46 -0.35
N LEU A 89 -3.07 -16.24 0.09
CA LEU A 89 -4.30 -15.53 -0.27
C LEU A 89 -4.41 -15.31 -1.79
N ALA A 90 -3.31 -14.95 -2.44
CA ALA A 90 -3.27 -14.77 -3.90
C ALA A 90 -3.56 -16.08 -4.64
N ALA A 91 -2.93 -17.19 -4.22
CA ALA A 91 -3.19 -18.50 -4.77
C ALA A 91 -4.65 -18.94 -4.56
N ALA A 92 -5.22 -18.68 -3.38
CA ALA A 92 -6.59 -19.04 -3.03
C ALA A 92 -7.61 -18.28 -3.89
N ILE A 93 -7.49 -16.96 -4.01
CA ILE A 93 -8.41 -16.16 -4.82
C ILE A 93 -8.26 -16.44 -6.32
N MET A 94 -7.05 -16.70 -6.81
CA MET A 94 -6.81 -17.13 -8.18
C MET A 94 -7.48 -18.48 -8.44
N ALA A 95 -7.26 -19.47 -7.57
CA ALA A 95 -7.92 -20.77 -7.68
C ALA A 95 -9.45 -20.61 -7.66
N TYR A 96 -9.98 -19.77 -6.77
CA TYR A 96 -11.40 -19.48 -6.72
C TYR A 96 -11.92 -18.88 -8.03
N ALA A 97 -11.33 -17.79 -8.52
CA ALA A 97 -11.80 -17.08 -9.70
C ALA A 97 -11.74 -17.92 -10.99
N PHE A 98 -10.73 -18.77 -11.13
CA PHE A 98 -10.55 -19.56 -12.35
C PHE A 98 -11.19 -20.95 -12.30
N VAL A 99 -11.32 -21.56 -11.12
CA VAL A 99 -11.78 -22.96 -10.99
C VAL A 99 -13.14 -23.08 -10.33
N PHE A 100 -13.40 -22.32 -9.26
CA PHE A 100 -14.57 -22.54 -8.39
C PHE A 100 -15.70 -21.52 -8.60
N SER A 101 -15.41 -20.32 -9.10
CA SER A 101 -16.44 -19.30 -9.24
C SER A 101 -17.38 -19.64 -10.40
N PRO A 102 -18.71 -19.57 -10.18
CA PRO A 102 -19.70 -19.84 -11.20
C PRO A 102 -19.69 -18.77 -12.30
N GLY A 103 -20.41 -19.02 -13.40
CA GLY A 103 -20.49 -18.11 -14.53
C GLY A 103 -19.25 -18.15 -15.45
N GLN A 104 -19.21 -17.24 -16.43
CA GLN A 104 -18.12 -17.13 -17.40
C GLN A 104 -17.69 -15.67 -17.51
N PHE A 105 -16.38 -15.42 -17.59
CA PHE A 105 -15.90 -14.06 -17.81
C PHE A 105 -16.34 -13.58 -19.20
N PHE A 106 -16.68 -12.28 -19.29
CA PHE A 106 -17.01 -11.60 -20.54
C PHE A 106 -18.25 -12.15 -21.28
N SER A 107 -19.17 -12.83 -20.59
CA SER A 107 -20.49 -13.13 -21.17
C SER A 107 -21.31 -11.85 -21.38
N ASP A 108 -22.34 -11.91 -22.22
CA ASP A 108 -23.19 -10.74 -22.48
C ASP A 108 -23.90 -10.25 -21.21
N GLU A 109 -24.30 -11.18 -20.32
CA GLU A 109 -24.93 -10.87 -19.04
C GLU A 109 -23.96 -10.18 -18.08
N GLU A 110 -22.71 -10.66 -17.99
CA GLU A 110 -21.65 -10.04 -17.18
C GLU A 110 -21.32 -8.63 -17.68
N ASN A 111 -21.23 -8.46 -19.00
CA ASN A 111 -20.97 -7.16 -19.60
C ASN A 111 -22.14 -6.20 -19.35
N GLN A 112 -23.39 -6.67 -19.41
CA GLN A 112 -24.57 -5.87 -19.07
C GLN A 112 -24.57 -5.47 -17.59
N LEU A 113 -24.23 -6.40 -16.69
CA LEU A 113 -24.12 -6.12 -15.26
C LEU A 113 -23.04 -5.05 -14.99
N LEU A 114 -21.86 -5.19 -15.59
CA LEU A 114 -20.79 -4.20 -15.47
C LEU A 114 -21.22 -2.84 -16.04
N GLN A 115 -21.88 -2.82 -17.20
CA GLN A 115 -22.37 -1.59 -17.81
C GLN A 115 -23.46 -0.90 -16.96
N ALA A 116 -24.30 -1.65 -16.26
CA ALA A 116 -25.28 -1.09 -15.33
C ALA A 116 -24.58 -0.28 -14.21
N PHE A 117 -23.48 -0.81 -13.65
CA PHE A 117 -22.67 -0.09 -12.66
C PHE A 117 -21.94 1.12 -13.23
N LEU A 118 -21.43 1.02 -14.47
CA LEU A 118 -20.76 2.15 -15.12
C LEU A 118 -21.74 3.29 -15.47
N THR A 119 -22.99 2.95 -15.77
CA THR A 119 -24.03 3.91 -16.16
C THR A 119 -24.68 4.57 -14.94
N ASN A 120 -25.02 3.79 -13.92
CA ASN A 120 -25.62 4.29 -12.69
C ASN A 120 -25.04 3.58 -11.45
N PRO A 121 -23.90 4.05 -10.92
CA PRO A 121 -23.21 3.35 -9.84
C PRO A 121 -24.00 3.34 -8.52
N THR A 122 -24.93 4.28 -8.32
CA THR A 122 -25.69 4.45 -7.06
C THR A 122 -27.07 3.81 -7.09
N SER A 123 -27.57 3.42 -8.26
CA SER A 123 -28.86 2.74 -8.43
C SER A 123 -28.87 1.94 -9.74
N PRO A 124 -28.02 0.92 -9.87
CA PRO A 124 -27.97 0.11 -11.08
C PRO A 124 -29.28 -0.67 -11.24
N GLU A 125 -29.88 -0.60 -12.43
CA GLU A 125 -31.13 -1.29 -12.74
C GLU A 125 -30.91 -2.81 -12.81
N GLY A 126 -31.83 -3.60 -12.25
CA GLY A 126 -31.78 -5.06 -12.32
C GLY A 126 -30.70 -5.72 -11.45
N VAL A 127 -30.10 -4.98 -10.51
CA VAL A 127 -29.04 -5.49 -9.64
C VAL A 127 -29.51 -5.59 -8.19
N ALA A 128 -29.24 -6.72 -7.54
CA ALA A 128 -29.55 -6.91 -6.13
C ALA A 128 -28.85 -5.84 -5.26
N PRO A 129 -29.56 -5.18 -4.32
CA PRO A 129 -28.97 -4.12 -3.48
C PRO A 129 -27.71 -4.55 -2.73
N LEU A 130 -27.65 -5.81 -2.26
CA LEU A 130 -26.50 -6.32 -1.53
C LEU A 130 -25.25 -6.43 -2.42
N PHE A 131 -25.41 -6.81 -3.70
CA PHE A 131 -24.28 -6.80 -4.63
C PHE A 131 -23.80 -5.38 -4.91
N SER A 132 -24.73 -4.43 -5.04
CA SER A 132 -24.37 -3.01 -5.21
C SER A 132 -23.54 -2.47 -4.05
N VAL A 133 -23.82 -2.92 -2.82
CA VAL A 133 -22.98 -2.61 -1.66
C VAL A 133 -21.60 -3.24 -1.80
N VAL A 134 -21.51 -4.56 -2.02
CA VAL A 134 -20.22 -5.26 -2.18
C VAL A 134 -19.35 -4.61 -3.26
N PHE A 135 -19.93 -4.30 -4.42
CA PHE A 135 -19.20 -3.72 -5.54
C PHE A 135 -18.72 -2.30 -5.26
N ASN A 136 -19.53 -1.45 -4.62
CA ASN A 136 -19.12 -0.10 -4.27
C ASN A 136 -18.11 -0.07 -3.11
N GLU A 137 -18.20 -1.02 -2.18
CA GLU A 137 -17.24 -1.17 -1.09
C GLU A 137 -15.84 -1.51 -1.60
N LEU A 138 -15.72 -2.28 -2.70
CA LEU A 138 -14.44 -2.51 -3.37
C LEU A 138 -13.78 -1.22 -3.90
N GLY A 139 -14.56 -0.14 -4.11
CA GLY A 139 -14.00 1.18 -4.40
C GLY A 139 -13.37 1.86 -3.17
N VAL A 140 -13.87 1.56 -1.97
CA VAL A 140 -13.43 2.20 -0.72
C VAL A 140 -12.28 1.45 -0.05
N VAL A 141 -12.33 0.11 -0.07
CA VAL A 141 -11.35 -0.76 0.59
C VAL A 141 -9.90 -0.48 0.18
N PRO A 142 -9.55 -0.21 -1.09
CA PRO A 142 -8.21 0.20 -1.50
C PRO A 142 -7.65 1.39 -0.73
N MET A 143 -8.48 2.36 -0.33
CA MET A 143 -8.05 3.49 0.51
C MET A 143 -7.67 3.02 1.92
N ILE A 144 -8.45 2.10 2.51
CA ILE A 144 -8.14 1.49 3.80
C ILE A 144 -6.84 0.68 3.70
N MET A 145 -6.69 -0.10 2.63
CA MET A 145 -5.47 -0.87 2.38
C MET A 145 -4.26 0.06 2.21
N ALA A 146 -4.38 1.16 1.47
CA ALA A 146 -3.32 2.16 1.34
C ALA A 146 -2.92 2.75 2.71
N ALA A 147 -3.89 3.09 3.56
CA ALA A 147 -3.65 3.61 4.91
C ALA A 147 -2.93 2.60 5.82
N LEU A 148 -3.14 1.30 5.62
CA LEU A 148 -2.42 0.24 6.34
C LEU A 148 -1.03 -0.03 5.75
N ILE A 149 -0.89 0.02 4.42
CA ILE A 149 0.31 -0.45 3.73
C ILE A 149 1.42 0.58 3.75
N PHE A 150 1.12 1.86 3.50
CA PHE A 150 2.14 2.88 3.34
C PHE A 150 2.99 3.14 4.59
N PRO A 151 2.41 3.21 5.81
CA PRO A 151 3.22 3.34 7.03
C PRO A 151 4.15 2.15 7.24
N GLN A 152 3.78 0.98 6.75
CA GLN A 152 4.57 -0.25 6.88
C GLN A 152 5.56 -0.44 5.72
N GLY A 153 5.54 0.43 4.70
CA GLY A 153 6.37 0.28 3.50
C GLY A 153 7.86 0.49 3.78
N SER A 154 8.68 -0.38 3.18
CA SER A 154 10.14 -0.21 3.13
C SER A 154 10.52 0.80 2.03
N GLU A 155 11.68 1.43 2.18
CA GLU A 155 12.32 2.27 1.15
C GLU A 155 12.92 1.42 0.02
N LYS A 156 13.16 0.13 0.29
CA LYS A 156 13.70 -0.83 -0.68
C LYS A 156 12.59 -1.73 -1.22
N GLY A 157 12.80 -2.28 -2.42
CA GLY A 157 11.89 -3.24 -3.04
C GLY A 157 10.77 -2.60 -3.85
N LEU A 158 9.62 -3.29 -3.95
CA LEU A 158 8.50 -2.86 -4.79
C LEU A 158 7.81 -1.60 -4.21
N PRO A 159 7.61 -0.53 -5.01
CA PRO A 159 6.89 0.65 -4.56
C PRO A 159 5.41 0.33 -4.36
N ALA A 160 4.82 0.69 -3.21
CA ALA A 160 3.43 0.38 -2.90
C ALA A 160 2.42 1.14 -3.79
N GLY A 161 2.76 2.35 -4.25
CA GLY A 161 1.86 3.28 -4.94
C GLY A 161 1.15 2.66 -6.16
N PRO A 162 1.89 2.14 -7.16
CA PRO A 162 1.28 1.53 -8.34
C PRO A 162 0.33 0.37 -8.03
N PHE A 163 0.68 -0.49 -7.07
CA PHE A 163 -0.15 -1.64 -6.69
C PHE A 163 -1.37 -1.24 -5.85
N ALA A 164 -1.24 -0.22 -5.00
CA ALA A 164 -2.36 0.38 -4.30
C ALA A 164 -3.34 1.03 -5.30
N ALA A 165 -2.84 1.76 -6.30
CA ALA A 165 -3.66 2.32 -7.37
C ALA A 165 -4.35 1.24 -8.22
N ALA A 166 -3.61 0.18 -8.61
CA ALA A 166 -4.16 -0.94 -9.35
C ALA A 166 -5.30 -1.67 -8.60
N SER A 167 -5.24 -1.68 -7.27
CA SER A 167 -6.26 -2.32 -6.43
C SER A 167 -7.64 -1.64 -6.48
N PHE A 168 -7.74 -0.37 -6.91
CA PHE A 168 -9.04 0.27 -7.17
C PHE A 168 -9.82 -0.35 -8.33
N PHE A 169 -9.11 -0.98 -9.27
CA PHE A 169 -9.73 -1.57 -10.46
C PHE A 169 -9.82 -3.09 -10.38
N THR A 170 -8.85 -3.69 -9.69
CA THR A 170 -8.66 -5.14 -9.69
C THR A 170 -8.72 -5.75 -8.30
N GLY A 171 -8.94 -4.96 -7.24
CA GLY A 171 -9.04 -5.48 -5.89
C GLY A 171 -7.72 -6.09 -5.38
N TYR A 172 -7.81 -7.23 -4.69
CA TYR A 172 -6.63 -7.93 -4.18
C TYR A 172 -5.71 -8.41 -5.31
N PHE A 173 -6.23 -8.69 -6.52
CA PHE A 173 -5.40 -9.13 -7.65
C PHE A 173 -4.30 -8.12 -7.99
N GLY A 174 -4.61 -6.82 -7.98
CA GLY A 174 -3.62 -5.76 -8.22
C GLY A 174 -2.68 -5.54 -7.05
N LEU A 175 -3.11 -5.84 -5.83
CA LEU A 175 -2.33 -5.61 -4.61
C LEU A 175 -1.43 -6.80 -4.24
N ALA A 176 -1.81 -8.00 -4.66
CA ALA A 176 -1.16 -9.27 -4.32
C ALA A 176 0.34 -9.30 -4.65
N PRO A 177 0.83 -8.84 -5.82
CA PRO A 177 2.26 -8.88 -6.13
C PRO A 177 3.07 -8.05 -5.12
N TYR A 178 2.58 -6.87 -4.76
CA TYR A 178 3.24 -6.05 -3.76
C TYR A 178 3.24 -6.71 -2.38
N LEU A 179 2.08 -7.18 -1.89
CA LEU A 179 2.01 -7.78 -0.56
C LEU A 179 2.82 -9.08 -0.44
N THR A 180 2.97 -9.81 -1.55
CA THR A 180 3.71 -11.08 -1.60
C THR A 180 5.22 -10.85 -1.71
N PHE A 181 5.67 -9.88 -2.51
CA PHE A 181 7.09 -9.74 -2.89
C PHE A 181 7.76 -8.44 -2.40
N ARG A 182 7.05 -7.61 -1.61
CA ARG A 182 7.67 -6.42 -1.01
C ARG A 182 8.82 -6.81 -0.08
N ALA A 183 9.76 -5.89 0.09
CA ALA A 183 10.80 -6.02 1.11
C ALA A 183 10.19 -6.17 2.51
N GLU A 184 11.00 -6.65 3.46
CA GLU A 184 10.56 -6.72 4.85
C GLU A 184 10.13 -5.33 5.35
N PRO A 185 8.91 -5.22 5.91
CA PRO A 185 8.40 -3.94 6.36
C PRO A 185 9.16 -3.44 7.60
N MET A 186 9.39 -2.13 7.68
CA MET A 186 10.24 -1.48 8.70
C MET A 186 9.74 -1.69 10.14
N GLU A 187 10.64 -1.90 11.10
CA GLU A 187 10.28 -2.13 12.52
C GLU A 187 9.77 -0.87 13.23
N SER A 188 10.27 0.30 12.87
CA SER A 188 9.85 1.59 13.40
C SER A 188 9.61 2.59 12.28
N LYS A 189 8.66 3.51 12.47
CA LYS A 189 8.45 4.63 11.55
C LYS A 189 7.84 5.81 12.26
N THR A 190 8.36 7.01 12.01
CA THR A 190 7.85 8.24 12.61
C THR A 190 6.98 9.03 11.62
N MET A 191 6.15 9.92 12.14
CA MET A 191 5.34 10.82 11.31
C MET A 191 6.19 11.72 10.40
N SER A 192 7.38 12.12 10.86
CA SER A 192 8.27 13.03 10.13
C SER A 192 8.84 12.41 8.86
N GLU A 193 9.07 11.09 8.87
CA GLU A 193 9.60 10.29 7.77
C GLU A 193 8.55 10.02 6.66
N LEU A 194 7.27 10.23 6.93
CA LEU A 194 6.22 9.99 5.95
C LEU A 194 6.20 11.05 4.85
N ALA A 195 6.19 10.59 3.60
CA ALA A 195 5.87 11.41 2.44
C ALA A 195 4.43 11.96 2.48
N PHE A 196 4.06 12.81 1.52
CA PHE A 196 2.77 13.50 1.49
C PHE A 196 1.55 12.56 1.56
N ILE A 197 1.48 11.52 0.71
CA ILE A 197 0.32 10.61 0.66
C ILE A 197 0.17 9.77 1.94
N PRO A 198 1.21 9.09 2.44
CA PRO A 198 1.12 8.38 3.72
C PRO A 198 0.76 9.31 4.89
N ARG A 199 1.30 10.54 4.91
CA ARG A 199 0.98 11.54 5.93
C ARG A 199 -0.48 12.01 5.86
N LEU A 200 -1.03 12.14 4.66
CA LEU A 200 -2.45 12.44 4.46
C LEU A 200 -3.34 11.30 5.00
N LEU A 201 -2.94 10.05 4.77
CA LEU A 201 -3.65 8.85 5.25
C LEU A 201 -3.45 8.57 6.74
N GLU A 202 -2.58 9.30 7.43
CA GLU A 202 -2.50 9.31 8.90
C GLU A 202 -3.42 10.37 9.54
N ASN A 203 -4.02 11.25 8.73
CA ASN A 203 -4.93 12.27 9.24
C ASN A 203 -6.26 11.64 9.69
N LYS A 204 -6.63 11.87 10.96
CA LYS A 204 -7.89 11.36 11.53
C LYS A 204 -9.14 11.82 10.79
N PHE A 205 -9.16 13.03 10.24
CA PHE A 205 -10.29 13.47 9.42
C PHE A 205 -10.44 12.66 8.13
N VAL A 206 -9.31 12.24 7.53
CA VAL A 206 -9.31 11.39 6.34
C VAL A 206 -9.78 9.99 6.71
N ASP A 207 -9.24 9.40 7.78
CA ASP A 207 -9.64 8.07 8.25
C ASP A 207 -11.14 8.01 8.62
N TRP A 208 -11.65 9.00 9.36
CA TRP A 208 -13.09 9.11 9.66
C TRP A 208 -13.93 9.37 8.41
N GLY A 209 -13.40 10.10 7.43
CA GLY A 209 -14.05 10.32 6.13
C GLY A 209 -14.18 9.03 5.32
N ILE A 210 -13.12 8.21 5.28
CA ILE A 210 -13.12 6.90 4.62
C ILE A 210 -14.12 5.95 5.31
N LEU A 211 -14.13 5.91 6.64
CA LEU A 211 -15.13 5.12 7.39
C LEU A 211 -16.56 5.62 7.14
N GLY A 212 -16.77 6.94 7.15
CA GLY A 212 -18.07 7.53 6.86
C GLY A 212 -18.56 7.20 5.44
N LEU A 213 -17.65 7.18 4.47
CA LEU A 213 -17.93 6.75 3.10
C LEU A 213 -18.35 5.28 3.05
N ALA A 214 -17.58 4.37 3.67
CA ALA A 214 -17.94 2.95 3.77
C ALA A 214 -19.34 2.79 4.39
N VAL A 215 -19.60 3.42 5.54
CA VAL A 215 -20.91 3.33 6.25
C VAL A 215 -22.05 3.91 5.43
N SER A 216 -21.79 4.91 4.58
CA SER A 216 -22.83 5.51 3.73
C SER A 216 -23.34 4.60 2.61
N ILE A 217 -22.53 3.65 2.14
CA ILE A 217 -22.87 2.74 1.02
C ILE A 217 -24.10 1.88 1.36
N PRO A 218 -24.11 1.05 2.42
CA PRO A 218 -25.27 0.22 2.75
C PRO A 218 -26.54 1.03 3.04
N VAL A 219 -26.39 2.25 3.57
CA VAL A 219 -27.50 3.18 3.79
C VAL A 219 -28.07 3.68 2.45
N THR A 220 -27.21 4.04 1.51
CA THR A 220 -27.59 4.56 0.18
C THR A 220 -28.35 3.52 -0.63
N PHE A 221 -27.95 2.25 -0.54
CA PHE A 221 -28.64 1.13 -1.21
C PHE A 221 -29.84 0.60 -0.43
N GLY A 222 -30.24 1.23 0.67
CA GLY A 222 -31.46 0.90 1.38
C GLY A 222 -31.46 -0.47 2.07
N LEU A 223 -30.29 -1.04 2.39
CA LEU A 223 -30.19 -2.33 3.09
C LEU A 223 -30.93 -2.35 4.43
N PHE A 224 -31.06 -1.18 5.07
CA PHE A 224 -31.75 -1.03 6.36
C PHE A 224 -33.24 -0.66 6.22
N SER A 225 -33.73 -0.45 5.00
CA SER A 225 -35.07 0.08 4.73
C SER A 225 -36.08 -0.99 4.33
N SER A 226 -35.63 -2.12 3.79
CA SER A 226 -36.51 -3.14 3.19
C SER A 226 -37.23 -4.03 4.21
N GLY A 227 -36.74 -4.13 5.45
CA GLY A 227 -37.32 -4.94 6.53
C GLY A 227 -37.28 -6.47 6.30
N ASP A 228 -37.15 -6.91 5.05
CA ASP A 228 -37.04 -8.30 4.64
C ASP A 228 -35.59 -8.62 4.25
N VAL A 229 -34.85 -9.07 5.25
CA VAL A 229 -33.45 -9.51 5.07
C VAL A 229 -33.38 -10.83 4.28
N SER A 230 -34.43 -11.65 4.34
CA SER A 230 -34.41 -12.97 3.71
C SER A 230 -34.48 -12.86 2.19
N SER A 231 -35.32 -11.97 1.65
CA SER A 231 -35.37 -11.71 0.20
C SER A 231 -34.04 -11.12 -0.31
N LEU A 232 -33.47 -10.15 0.39
CA LEU A 232 -32.16 -9.58 0.02
C LEU A 232 -31.06 -10.64 -0.08
N LEU A 233 -31.01 -11.58 0.87
CA LEU A 233 -30.03 -12.66 0.86
C LEU A 233 -30.29 -13.68 -0.24
N ASN A 234 -31.57 -14.00 -0.52
CA ASN A 234 -31.94 -14.93 -1.57
C ASN A 234 -31.61 -14.37 -2.97
N ASP A 235 -31.98 -13.11 -3.24
CA ASP A 235 -31.68 -12.45 -4.52
C ASP A 235 -30.17 -12.39 -4.76
N TYR A 236 -29.40 -12.04 -3.72
CA TYR A 236 -27.94 -12.02 -3.79
C TYR A 236 -27.34 -13.42 -3.96
N ALA A 237 -27.85 -14.43 -3.27
CA ALA A 237 -27.37 -15.81 -3.40
C ALA A 237 -27.64 -16.36 -4.81
N GLU A 238 -28.82 -16.06 -5.38
CA GLU A 238 -29.16 -16.41 -6.76
C GLU A 238 -28.18 -15.74 -7.74
N MET A 239 -27.94 -14.44 -7.61
CA MET A 239 -26.96 -13.72 -8.43
C MET A 239 -25.54 -14.28 -8.27
N ALA A 240 -25.09 -14.53 -7.04
CA ALA A 240 -23.76 -15.07 -6.76
C ALA A 240 -23.57 -16.49 -7.30
N SER A 241 -24.65 -17.27 -7.44
CA SER A 241 -24.61 -18.62 -8.01
C SER A 241 -24.56 -18.65 -9.54
N ASN A 242 -24.91 -17.55 -10.20
CA ASN A 242 -25.00 -17.47 -11.67
C ASN A 242 -23.97 -16.53 -12.29
N SER A 243 -23.49 -15.52 -11.54
CA SER A 243 -22.57 -14.50 -12.04
C SER A 243 -21.15 -14.69 -11.50
N LYS A 244 -20.19 -14.67 -12.43
CA LYS A 244 -18.76 -14.71 -12.10
C LYS A 244 -18.30 -13.42 -11.46
N LEU A 245 -18.74 -12.25 -11.95
CA LEU A 245 -18.38 -10.97 -11.34
C LEU A 245 -18.89 -10.90 -9.89
N VAL A 246 -20.14 -11.27 -9.64
CA VAL A 246 -20.72 -11.22 -8.28
C VAL A 246 -19.93 -12.12 -7.33
N SER A 247 -19.70 -13.37 -7.73
CA SER A 247 -18.97 -14.34 -6.92
C SER A 247 -17.52 -13.90 -6.67
N VAL A 248 -16.79 -13.46 -7.70
CA VAL A 248 -15.38 -13.07 -7.58
C VAL A 248 -15.23 -11.77 -6.78
N SER A 249 -16.08 -10.76 -7.00
CA SER A 249 -16.06 -9.52 -6.20
C SER A 249 -16.29 -9.80 -4.71
N THR A 250 -17.16 -10.75 -4.39
CA THR A 250 -17.42 -11.16 -3.00
C THR A 250 -16.20 -11.84 -2.39
N ALA A 251 -15.60 -12.79 -3.11
CA ALA A 251 -14.38 -13.45 -2.66
C ALA A 251 -13.20 -12.48 -2.52
N ASP A 252 -13.11 -11.49 -3.42
CA ASP A 252 -12.10 -10.43 -3.36
C ASP A 252 -12.27 -9.54 -2.14
N LEU A 253 -13.51 -9.10 -1.85
CA LEU A 253 -13.82 -8.31 -0.65
C LEU A 253 -13.44 -9.05 0.64
N LEU A 254 -13.74 -10.35 0.71
CA LEU A 254 -13.35 -11.19 1.84
C LEU A 254 -11.83 -11.37 1.92
N THR A 255 -11.17 -11.55 0.78
CA THR A 255 -9.70 -11.67 0.71
C THR A 255 -9.02 -10.38 1.17
N LEU A 256 -9.50 -9.21 0.74
CA LEU A 256 -9.03 -7.91 1.21
C LEU A 256 -9.31 -7.72 2.70
N THR A 257 -10.43 -8.22 3.21
CA THR A 257 -10.75 -8.18 4.65
C THR A 257 -9.74 -9.01 5.46
N VAL A 258 -9.41 -10.23 5.01
CA VAL A 258 -8.38 -11.06 5.64
C VAL A 258 -7.01 -10.40 5.52
N ALA A 259 -6.65 -9.88 4.36
CA ALA A 259 -5.38 -9.18 4.15
C ALA A 259 -5.26 -7.95 5.08
N ALA A 260 -6.32 -7.16 5.21
CA ALA A 260 -6.39 -6.05 6.15
C ALA A 260 -6.18 -6.52 7.60
N SER A 261 -6.81 -7.62 8.03
CA SER A 261 -6.62 -8.15 9.40
C SER A 261 -5.16 -8.51 9.70
N ILE A 262 -4.46 -9.12 8.74
CA ILE A 262 -3.03 -9.45 8.86
C ILE A 262 -2.19 -8.17 8.97
N LEU A 263 -2.50 -7.16 8.14
CA LEU A 263 -1.83 -5.87 8.16
C LEU A 263 -2.10 -5.07 9.44
N ILE A 264 -3.31 -5.16 10.00
CA ILE A 264 -3.74 -4.45 11.20
C ILE A 264 -3.00 -4.94 12.43
N ARG A 265 -2.82 -6.27 12.58
CA ARG A 265 -2.02 -6.83 13.68
C ARG A 265 -0.63 -6.22 13.72
N ARG A 266 -0.02 -6.01 12.54
CA ARG A 266 1.32 -5.43 12.44
C ARG A 266 1.30 -3.90 12.58
N ASP A 267 0.36 -3.22 11.94
CA ASP A 267 0.19 -1.77 12.04
C ASP A 267 -0.02 -1.33 13.50
N TYR A 268 -0.75 -2.12 14.30
CA TYR A 268 -0.95 -1.83 15.72
C TYR A 268 0.38 -1.89 16.50
N LYS A 269 1.22 -2.89 16.22
CA LYS A 269 2.54 -3.02 16.86
C LYS A 269 3.48 -1.90 16.47
N LEU A 270 3.41 -1.42 15.24
CA LEU A 270 4.21 -0.26 14.78
C LEU A 270 3.90 1.02 15.56
N ARG A 271 2.70 1.12 16.16
CA ARG A 271 2.19 2.32 16.84
C ARG A 271 2.26 2.26 18.36
N VAL A 272 2.40 1.06 18.92
CA VAL A 272 2.37 0.84 20.37
C VAL A 272 3.74 0.35 20.80
N ASP A 273 4.26 0.95 21.87
CA ASP A 273 5.57 0.63 22.40
C ASP A 273 5.71 -0.87 22.73
N GLU A 274 6.78 -1.50 22.25
CA GLU A 274 7.00 -2.95 22.34
C GLU A 274 7.19 -3.45 23.79
N GLY A 275 7.40 -2.54 24.75
CA GLY A 275 7.60 -2.85 26.16
C GLY A 275 6.36 -3.30 26.94
N ARG A 276 5.19 -3.42 26.30
CA ARG A 276 3.94 -3.84 26.95
C ARG A 276 3.69 -5.34 26.75
N ASP A 277 3.66 -6.11 27.85
CA ASP A 277 3.50 -7.58 27.84
C ASP A 277 2.23 -8.08 27.12
N ASP A 278 1.21 -7.24 26.92
CA ASP A 278 -0.07 -7.59 26.29
C ASP A 278 -0.22 -7.14 24.83
N THR A 279 0.78 -6.45 24.24
CA THR A 279 0.71 -5.91 22.87
C THR A 279 0.36 -6.99 21.83
N GLU A 280 1.00 -8.15 21.91
CA GLU A 280 0.77 -9.26 20.96
C GLU A 280 -0.69 -9.75 20.98
N LYS A 281 -1.22 -9.93 22.19
CA LYS A 281 -2.59 -10.43 22.39
C LYS A 281 -3.59 -9.39 21.91
N THR A 282 -3.39 -8.13 22.27
CA THR A 282 -4.26 -7.02 21.86
C THR A 282 -4.25 -6.84 20.35
N ALA A 283 -3.09 -6.85 19.71
CA ALA A 283 -2.96 -6.78 18.26
C ALA A 283 -3.73 -7.90 17.55
N THR A 284 -3.62 -9.12 18.08
CA THR A 284 -4.31 -10.29 17.53
C THR A 284 -5.83 -10.21 17.72
N LEU A 285 -6.31 -9.77 18.89
CA LEU A 285 -7.73 -9.57 19.15
C LEU A 285 -8.33 -8.50 18.25
N ILE A 286 -7.64 -7.38 18.06
CA ILE A 286 -8.07 -6.32 17.15
C ILE A 286 -8.15 -6.87 15.73
N ALA A 287 -7.11 -7.56 15.24
CA ALA A 287 -7.13 -8.15 13.90
C ALA A 287 -8.28 -9.15 13.68
N ILE A 288 -8.56 -10.02 14.65
CA ILE A 288 -9.69 -10.94 14.58
C ILE A 288 -11.02 -10.17 14.57
N ALA A 289 -11.16 -9.17 15.44
CA ALA A 289 -12.37 -8.36 15.50
C ALA A 289 -12.63 -7.60 14.19
N THR A 290 -11.59 -7.09 13.53
CA THR A 290 -11.74 -6.38 12.25
C THR A 290 -12.07 -7.31 11.09
N ALA A 291 -11.66 -8.58 11.15
CA ALA A 291 -12.03 -9.59 10.15
C ALA A 291 -13.53 -9.98 10.21
N LEU A 292 -14.20 -9.80 11.36
CA LEU A 292 -15.63 -10.13 11.52
C LEU A 292 -16.57 -9.15 10.80
N PHE A 293 -16.12 -7.93 10.54
CA PHE A 293 -16.91 -6.89 9.90
C PHE A 293 -16.18 -6.40 8.64
N PRO A 294 -16.41 -7.04 7.47
CA PRO A 294 -15.79 -6.64 6.21
C PRO A 294 -15.90 -5.14 5.97
N VAL A 295 -14.79 -4.52 5.57
CA VAL A 295 -14.60 -3.06 5.41
C VAL A 295 -14.69 -2.26 6.70
N PHE A 296 -15.80 -2.35 7.43
CA PHE A 296 -16.07 -1.54 8.62
C PHE A 296 -15.05 -1.76 9.73
N GLY A 297 -14.66 -3.00 9.97
CA GLY A 297 -13.68 -3.33 10.99
C GLY A 297 -12.34 -2.65 10.72
N ALA A 298 -11.83 -2.77 9.49
CA ALA A 298 -10.58 -2.15 9.09
C ALA A 298 -10.68 -0.62 9.04
N GLY A 299 -11.78 -0.06 8.53
CA GLY A 299 -12.00 1.40 8.52
C GLY A 299 -12.11 2.00 9.92
N LEU A 300 -12.82 1.32 10.83
CA LEU A 300 -12.94 1.73 12.23
C LEU A 300 -11.61 1.64 12.95
N TYR A 301 -10.82 0.60 12.68
CA TYR A 301 -9.46 0.52 13.16
C TYR A 301 -8.63 1.71 12.67
N CYS A 302 -8.63 2.05 11.39
CA CYS A 302 -7.88 3.21 10.89
C CYS A 302 -8.31 4.51 11.58
N ALA A 303 -9.61 4.72 11.77
CA ALA A 303 -10.13 5.89 12.48
C ALA A 303 -9.66 5.97 13.94
N LEU A 304 -9.58 4.83 14.64
CA LEU A 304 -9.27 4.76 16.07
C LEU A 304 -7.81 4.42 16.41
N ARG A 305 -6.98 3.99 15.44
CA ARG A 305 -5.61 3.56 15.70
C ARG A 305 -4.78 4.67 16.36
N PRO A 306 -3.84 4.35 17.25
CA PRO A 306 -2.93 5.36 17.80
C PRO A 306 -2.14 6.06 16.68
N PRO A 307 -1.77 7.35 16.85
CA PRO A 307 -0.87 7.99 15.90
C PRO A 307 0.51 7.31 15.92
N LEU A 308 1.26 7.43 14.83
CA LEU A 308 2.67 7.06 14.82
C LEU A 308 3.48 7.99 15.74
N PRO A 309 4.62 7.54 16.27
CA PRO A 309 5.56 8.39 17.02
C PRO A 309 5.97 9.63 16.21
N GLU A 310 6.16 10.76 16.88
CA GLU A 310 6.52 12.03 16.23
C GLU A 310 8.02 12.10 15.89
N GLU A 311 8.88 11.54 16.75
CA GLU A 311 10.36 11.48 16.65
C GLU A 311 10.91 10.18 17.24
#